data_AF-A0A6V2UWW7-F1
#
_entry.id   AF-A0A6V2UWW7-F1
#
_cell.length_a   1.000
_cell.length_b   1.000
_cell.length_c   1.000
_cell.angle_alpha   90.00
_cell.angle_beta   90.00
_cell.angle_gamma   90.00
#
_symmetry.space_group_name_H-M   'P 1'
#
loop_
_entity.id
_entity.type
_entity.pdbx_description
1 polymer ?
#
loop_
_entity_poly.entity_id
_entity_poly.type
_entity_poly.pdbx_seq_one_letter_code
_entity_poly.pdbx_strand_id
1 'polypeptide(L)'
;MRRAMVEMESSRATPTAAWLPAPPMPPPPPPWAPTGKAGWRGQRAAVSVLPAAANGSAVAFDGYVEVDPEDGGLWLLVLNYRKRAGGWAWWDQTRLPSTDDDNAHRPLSELGLGVADVEAVRFHCHTSRHPRVLSFRVSHEPAKALVVDDVATGNRPGLWRASDSPTLVHYYDEHSASLPHATTHAPGGASLVGGDIFRQHHALDPRFRAGNGWRGQPSPTSSLCDEGAPGGGAEERSLHQVWARLSRASASYQLPPAAPPSLPSPPSSPAPPMPPPPPPWAPTGKA
;
A
#
# COMPACT_ATOMS: atom_id res chain seq x y z
N MET A 1 -56.37 31.03 29.63
CA MET A 1 -54.98 30.68 29.20
C MET A 1 -54.72 29.26 29.68
N ARG A 2 -54.84 28.24 28.81
CA ARG A 2 -53.75 27.36 28.30
C ARG A 2 -52.77 26.92 29.43
N ARG A 3 -52.48 25.65 29.71
CA ARG A 3 -52.44 24.42 28.89
C ARG A 3 -52.35 23.18 29.81
N ALA A 4 -52.85 22.05 29.31
CA ALA A 4 -52.85 20.73 29.93
C ALA A 4 -51.44 20.12 30.10
N MET A 5 -51.22 19.39 31.20
CA MET A 5 -50.17 18.39 31.33
C MET A 5 -50.75 17.05 30.89
N VAL A 6 -50.17 16.46 29.85
CA VAL A 6 -50.46 15.11 29.37
C VAL A 6 -49.17 14.32 29.53
N GLU A 7 -49.26 13.23 30.29
CA GLU A 7 -48.32 12.12 30.31
C GLU A 7 -48.14 11.58 28.89
N MET A 8 -46.89 11.33 28.47
CA MET A 8 -46.65 10.36 27.40
C MET A 8 -45.39 9.56 27.72
N GLU A 9 -45.60 8.25 27.71
CA GLU A 9 -44.77 7.19 28.22
C GLU A 9 -43.36 7.13 27.62
N SER A 10 -42.42 6.79 28.51
CA SER A 10 -41.08 6.30 28.18
C SER A 10 -41.15 4.81 27.86
N SER A 11 -40.98 4.45 26.60
CA SER A 11 -40.74 3.06 26.18
C SER A 11 -39.64 3.03 25.09
N ARG A 12 -38.39 3.23 25.52
CA ARG A 12 -37.22 2.86 24.70
C ARG A 12 -36.96 1.37 24.85
N ALA A 13 -37.37 0.59 23.85
CA ALA A 13 -36.89 -0.76 23.65
C ALA A 13 -35.38 -0.72 23.34
N THR A 14 -34.59 -1.44 24.14
CA THR A 14 -33.16 -1.66 23.89
C THR A 14 -33.01 -2.73 22.81
N PRO A 15 -32.33 -2.48 21.68
CA PRO A 15 -32.04 -3.53 20.72
C PRO A 15 -30.96 -4.45 21.28
N THR A 16 -31.31 -5.71 21.48
CA THR A 16 -30.37 -6.80 21.80
C THR A 16 -29.48 -7.04 20.57
N ALA A 17 -28.23 -6.58 20.64
CA ALA A 17 -27.22 -6.88 19.63
C ALA A 17 -26.89 -8.38 19.70
N ALA A 18 -27.29 -9.13 18.66
CA ALA A 18 -26.86 -10.50 18.46
C ALA A 18 -25.35 -10.50 18.21
N TRP A 19 -24.59 -11.13 19.11
CA TRP A 19 -23.16 -11.35 18.97
C TRP A 19 -22.91 -12.29 17.77
N LEU A 20 -22.43 -11.73 16.66
CA LEU A 20 -21.80 -12.52 15.61
C LEU A 20 -20.40 -12.95 16.10
N PRO A 21 -19.98 -14.21 15.86
CA PRO A 21 -18.62 -14.64 16.19
C PRO A 21 -17.62 -13.84 15.36
N ALA A 22 -16.53 -13.41 16.01
CA ALA A 22 -15.44 -12.71 15.35
C ALA A 22 -14.87 -13.57 14.19
N PRO A 23 -14.53 -12.97 13.04
CA PRO A 23 -13.91 -13.70 11.95
C PRO A 23 -12.59 -14.33 12.42
N PRO A 24 -12.23 -15.52 11.89
CA PRO A 24 -10.99 -16.18 12.27
C PRO A 24 -9.79 -15.28 11.96
N MET A 25 -8.89 -15.15 12.93
CA MET A 25 -7.65 -14.38 12.74
C MET A 25 -6.80 -15.02 11.64
N PRO A 26 -6.16 -14.23 10.78
CA PRO A 26 -5.24 -14.76 9.78
C PRO A 26 -4.06 -15.47 10.46
N PRO A 27 -3.46 -16.47 9.79
CA PRO A 27 -2.29 -17.16 10.33
C PRO A 27 -1.12 -16.18 10.53
N PRO A 28 -0.27 -16.41 11.54
CA PRO A 28 0.91 -15.59 11.75
C PRO A 28 1.83 -15.69 10.53
N PRO A 29 2.53 -14.60 10.16
CA PRO A 29 3.45 -14.61 9.03
C PRO A 29 4.63 -15.58 9.27
N PRO A 30 5.25 -16.09 8.20
CA PRO A 30 6.39 -17.00 8.31
C PRO A 30 7.61 -16.33 8.99
N PRO A 31 8.51 -17.10 9.61
CA PRO A 31 9.61 -16.59 10.45
C PRO A 31 10.69 -15.79 9.71
N TRP A 32 10.61 -15.67 8.39
CA TRP A 32 11.48 -14.81 7.56
C TRP A 32 10.81 -13.49 7.15
N ALA A 33 9.56 -13.26 7.54
CA ALA A 33 8.90 -11.98 7.32
C ALA A 33 9.61 -10.91 8.18
N PRO A 34 9.96 -9.74 7.61
CA PRO A 34 10.55 -8.66 8.38
C PRO A 34 9.61 -8.27 9.52
N THR A 35 10.17 -8.06 10.70
CA THR A 35 9.47 -7.78 11.96
C THR A 35 8.87 -6.36 12.05
N GLY A 36 8.78 -5.63 10.92
CA GLY A 36 7.99 -4.42 10.77
C GLY A 36 6.89 -4.67 9.73
N LYS A 37 5.71 -4.04 9.86
CA LYS A 37 4.60 -4.19 8.89
C LYS A 37 5.17 -4.14 7.46
N ALA A 38 4.95 -5.19 6.69
CA ALA A 38 5.56 -5.44 5.37
C ALA A 38 5.06 -4.50 4.24
N GLY A 39 4.77 -3.25 4.56
CA GLY A 39 3.94 -2.34 3.78
C GLY A 39 2.49 -2.30 4.26
N TRP A 40 1.76 -1.32 3.74
CA TRP A 40 0.31 -1.24 3.90
C TRP A 40 -0.37 -2.27 3.01
N ARG A 41 -1.49 -2.82 3.47
CA ARG A 41 -2.21 -3.91 2.81
C ARG A 41 -3.67 -3.55 2.68
N GLY A 42 -4.18 -3.79 1.48
CA GLY A 42 -5.57 -3.54 1.14
C GLY A 42 -6.25 -4.78 0.58
N GLN A 43 -7.33 -4.53 -0.13
CA GLN A 43 -8.10 -5.53 -0.85
C GLN A 43 -8.69 -4.89 -2.10
N ARG A 44 -8.95 -5.69 -3.13
CA ARG A 44 -9.61 -5.20 -4.34
C ARG A 44 -11.05 -4.80 -4.01
N ALA A 45 -11.44 -3.62 -4.49
CA ALA A 45 -12.78 -3.11 -4.37
C ALA A 45 -13.17 -2.37 -5.64
N ALA A 46 -14.48 -2.36 -5.92
CA ALA A 46 -15.04 -1.36 -6.80
C ALA A 46 -15.13 -0.04 -6.01
N VAL A 47 -14.47 0.99 -6.53
CA VAL A 47 -14.39 2.31 -5.93
C VAL A 47 -15.30 3.25 -6.70
N SER A 48 -16.06 4.06 -5.99
CA SER A 48 -16.89 5.12 -6.54
C SER A 48 -16.58 6.44 -5.84
N VAL A 49 -16.20 7.46 -6.60
CA VAL A 49 -15.81 8.78 -6.11
C VAL A 49 -16.74 9.83 -6.72
N LEU A 50 -17.28 10.73 -5.90
CA LEU A 50 -18.00 11.90 -6.40
C LEU A 50 -17.02 13.07 -6.54
N PRO A 51 -16.61 13.47 -7.77
CA PRO A 51 -15.56 14.47 -7.94
C PRO A 51 -15.95 15.86 -7.42
N ALA A 52 -14.98 16.68 -7.04
CA ALA A 52 -15.17 18.04 -6.50
C ALA A 52 -15.68 18.99 -7.57
N ALA A 53 -15.14 18.86 -8.77
CA ALA A 53 -15.43 19.71 -9.91
C ALA A 53 -16.73 19.31 -10.65
N ALA A 54 -17.32 18.17 -10.32
CA ALA A 54 -18.45 17.63 -11.08
C ALA A 54 -19.81 18.00 -10.44
N ASN A 55 -20.64 18.74 -11.18
CA ASN A 55 -22.10 18.84 -10.94
C ASN A 55 -22.86 17.57 -11.40
N GLY A 56 -22.18 16.41 -11.46
CA GLY A 56 -22.68 15.20 -12.10
C GLY A 56 -21.89 13.93 -11.72
N SER A 57 -22.43 12.79 -12.16
CA SER A 57 -22.18 11.38 -11.79
C SER A 57 -20.83 10.99 -11.21
N ALA A 58 -20.87 10.08 -10.23
CA ALA A 58 -19.68 9.47 -9.65
C ALA A 58 -18.81 8.76 -10.70
N VAL A 59 -17.50 8.85 -10.52
CA VAL A 59 -16.50 8.10 -11.25
C VAL A 59 -16.34 6.75 -10.57
N ALA A 60 -16.43 5.66 -11.34
CA ALA A 60 -16.27 4.30 -10.85
C ALA A 60 -15.08 3.59 -11.51
N PHE A 61 -14.30 2.87 -10.71
CA PHE A 61 -13.15 2.07 -11.15
C PHE A 61 -12.84 0.96 -10.15
N ASP A 62 -12.12 -0.07 -10.58
CA ASP A 62 -11.55 -1.06 -9.66
C ASP A 62 -10.22 -0.55 -9.10
N GLY A 63 -10.02 -0.71 -7.79
CA GLY A 63 -8.78 -0.31 -7.12
C GLY A 63 -8.41 -1.25 -5.97
N TYR A 64 -7.12 -1.25 -5.61
CA TYR A 64 -6.66 -1.88 -4.38
C TYR A 64 -6.70 -0.86 -3.25
N VAL A 65 -7.57 -1.11 -2.26
CA VAL A 65 -7.92 -0.12 -1.24
C VAL A 65 -7.79 -0.65 0.18
N GLU A 66 -7.53 0.25 1.10
CA GLU A 66 -7.49 0.02 2.54
C GLU A 66 -8.38 1.05 3.24
N VAL A 67 -9.03 0.64 4.33
CA VAL A 67 -9.62 1.57 5.29
C VAL A 67 -8.72 1.54 6.50
N ASP A 68 -7.99 2.64 6.74
CA ASP A 68 -7.07 2.71 7.87
C ASP A 68 -7.88 2.93 9.17
N PRO A 69 -7.75 2.05 10.18
CA PRO A 69 -8.43 2.24 11.46
C PRO A 69 -7.94 3.45 12.27
N GLU A 70 -6.68 3.86 12.13
CA GLU A 70 -6.05 4.95 12.90
C GLU A 70 -6.34 6.32 12.30
N ASP A 71 -6.37 6.39 10.97
CA ASP A 71 -6.51 7.65 10.25
C ASP A 71 -7.88 7.81 9.57
N GLY A 72 -8.63 6.72 9.43
CA GLY A 72 -9.88 6.67 8.70
C GLY A 72 -9.74 6.94 7.20
N GLY A 73 -10.89 6.94 6.52
CA GLY A 73 -11.00 7.21 5.10
C GLY A 73 -10.65 6.01 4.22
N LEU A 74 -10.92 6.15 2.92
CA LEU A 74 -10.59 5.16 1.90
C LEU A 74 -9.26 5.53 1.26
N TRP A 75 -8.26 4.66 1.45
CA TRP A 75 -6.94 4.77 0.86
C TRP A 75 -6.86 3.91 -0.39
N LEU A 76 -6.49 4.50 -1.51
CA LEU A 76 -6.26 3.82 -2.78
C LEU A 76 -4.76 3.69 -3.03
N LEU A 77 -4.29 2.48 -3.33
CA LEU A 77 -2.91 2.26 -3.78
C LEU A 77 -2.78 2.79 -5.21
N VAL A 78 -1.95 3.83 -5.39
CA VAL A 78 -1.77 4.51 -6.69
C VAL A 78 -0.44 4.17 -7.34
N LEU A 79 0.58 3.83 -6.56
CA LEU A 79 1.84 3.31 -7.04
C LEU A 79 2.27 2.16 -6.15
N ASN A 80 2.68 1.07 -6.77
CA ASN A 80 3.39 0.00 -6.10
C ASN A 80 4.52 -0.47 -7.01
N TYR A 81 5.73 -0.54 -6.47
CA TYR A 81 6.89 -1.02 -7.19
C TYR A 81 7.85 -1.75 -6.25
N ARG A 82 8.33 -2.90 -6.70
CA ARG A 82 9.41 -3.65 -6.07
C ARG A 82 10.65 -3.65 -6.94
N LYS A 83 11.75 -3.18 -6.37
CA LYS A 83 13.08 -3.41 -6.93
C LYS A 83 13.52 -4.82 -6.59
N ARG A 84 14.09 -5.53 -7.57
CA ARG A 84 14.67 -6.87 -7.38
C ARG A 84 16.13 -6.88 -7.82
N ALA A 85 16.86 -7.85 -7.31
CA ALA A 85 18.09 -8.38 -7.85
C ALA A 85 18.14 -8.33 -9.40
N GLY A 86 19.13 -7.63 -9.98
CA GLY A 86 19.36 -7.63 -11.43
C GLY A 86 18.67 -6.52 -12.23
N GLY A 87 17.90 -5.64 -11.60
CA GLY A 87 17.45 -4.39 -12.23
C GLY A 87 16.00 -4.01 -11.92
N TRP A 88 15.51 -3.03 -12.66
CA TRP A 88 14.14 -2.53 -12.54
C TRP A 88 13.17 -3.60 -13.04
N ALA A 89 12.24 -4.06 -12.20
CA ALA A 89 11.04 -4.68 -12.73
C ALA A 89 10.32 -3.62 -13.56
N TRP A 90 10.03 -3.92 -14.84
CA TRP A 90 9.13 -3.10 -15.63
C TRP A 90 7.82 -2.95 -14.86
N TRP A 91 7.37 -1.72 -14.63
CA TRP A 91 6.05 -1.46 -14.06
C TRP A 91 5.12 -0.91 -15.14
N ASP A 92 3.85 -1.26 -15.03
CA ASP A 92 2.80 -0.82 -15.92
C ASP A 92 2.27 0.54 -15.48
N GLN A 93 2.43 1.57 -16.32
CA GLN A 93 2.04 2.96 -16.00
C GLN A 93 0.61 3.30 -16.44
N THR A 94 -0.15 2.32 -16.94
CA THR A 94 -1.47 2.54 -17.55
C THR A 94 -2.63 2.06 -16.67
N ARG A 95 -2.33 1.51 -15.48
CA ARG A 95 -3.33 0.90 -14.60
C ARG A 95 -2.95 1.03 -13.13
N LEU A 96 -3.97 1.05 -12.27
CA LEU A 96 -3.77 0.99 -10.84
C LEU A 96 -3.19 -0.37 -10.41
N PRO A 97 -2.36 -0.40 -9.35
CA PRO A 97 -2.03 -1.63 -8.65
C PRO A 97 -3.27 -2.41 -8.23
N SER A 98 -3.24 -3.72 -8.48
CA SER A 98 -4.29 -4.66 -8.10
C SER A 98 -3.99 -5.40 -6.81
N THR A 99 -2.72 -5.39 -6.35
CA THR A 99 -2.23 -5.96 -5.10
C THR A 99 -1.03 -5.17 -4.56
N ASP A 100 -0.58 -5.49 -3.35
CA ASP A 100 0.66 -4.99 -2.74
C ASP A 100 1.95 -5.66 -3.26
N ASP A 101 1.84 -6.50 -4.29
CA ASP A 101 2.97 -7.10 -5.03
C ASP A 101 2.95 -6.73 -6.52
N ASP A 102 1.99 -5.92 -6.95
CA ASP A 102 1.78 -5.56 -8.34
C ASP A 102 2.61 -4.33 -8.74
N ASN A 103 3.50 -4.47 -9.73
CA ASN A 103 4.33 -3.36 -10.20
C ASN A 103 3.53 -2.49 -11.19
N ALA A 104 2.79 -1.51 -10.67
CA ALA A 104 1.94 -0.67 -11.47
C ALA A 104 1.79 0.75 -10.90
N HIS A 105 1.36 1.66 -11.76
CA HIS A 105 1.03 3.02 -11.43
C HIS A 105 0.00 3.56 -12.42
N ARG A 106 -0.89 4.44 -11.96
CA ARG A 106 -1.69 5.27 -12.85
C ARG A 106 -1.98 6.62 -12.19
N PRO A 107 -1.79 7.74 -12.90
CA PRO A 107 -2.18 9.06 -12.41
C PRO A 107 -3.71 9.15 -12.27
N LEU A 108 -4.19 9.77 -11.18
CA LEU A 108 -5.62 9.84 -10.91
C LEU A 108 -6.40 10.74 -11.88
N SER A 109 -5.73 11.68 -12.56
CA SER A 109 -6.31 12.50 -13.63
C SER A 109 -6.83 11.66 -14.79
N GLU A 110 -6.18 10.54 -15.12
CA GLU A 110 -6.66 9.60 -16.15
C GLU A 110 -7.91 8.82 -15.74
N LEU A 111 -8.28 8.86 -14.45
CA LEU A 111 -9.54 8.35 -13.94
C LEU A 111 -10.60 9.46 -13.84
N GLY A 112 -10.27 10.70 -14.21
CA GLY A 112 -11.16 11.85 -14.10
C GLY A 112 -11.24 12.45 -12.69
N LEU A 113 -10.26 12.17 -11.83
CA LEU A 113 -10.14 12.77 -10.50
C LEU A 113 -9.17 13.95 -10.51
N GLY A 114 -9.45 14.98 -9.70
CA GLY A 114 -8.59 16.14 -9.54
C GLY A 114 -7.89 16.19 -8.18
N VAL A 115 -7.01 17.17 -8.01
CA VAL A 115 -6.30 17.44 -6.74
C VAL A 115 -7.24 17.64 -5.56
N ALA A 116 -8.40 18.27 -5.80
CA ALA A 116 -9.42 18.48 -4.78
C ALA A 116 -10.12 17.19 -4.31
N ASP A 117 -9.98 16.09 -5.07
CA ASP A 117 -10.51 14.78 -4.71
C ASP A 117 -9.57 13.98 -3.81
N VAL A 118 -8.36 14.47 -3.56
CA VAL A 118 -7.35 13.84 -2.70
C VAL A 118 -7.21 14.61 -1.39
N GLU A 119 -7.45 13.94 -0.27
CA GLU A 119 -7.34 14.52 1.07
C GLU A 119 -5.89 14.52 1.55
N ALA A 120 -5.19 13.41 1.32
CA ALA A 120 -3.82 13.18 1.76
C ALA A 120 -3.15 12.09 0.90
N VAL A 121 -1.83 12.04 0.96
CA VAL A 121 -0.99 11.05 0.28
C VAL A 121 -0.06 10.41 1.30
N ARG A 122 0.11 9.09 1.21
CA ARG A 122 1.00 8.28 2.03
C ARG A 122 2.14 7.73 1.21
N PHE A 123 3.30 7.67 1.84
CA PHE A 123 4.50 7.12 1.27
C PHE A 123 5.03 6.06 2.23
N HIS A 124 5.18 4.84 1.73
CA HIS A 124 5.86 3.77 2.44
C HIS A 124 6.98 3.23 1.60
N CYS A 125 8.10 3.01 2.24
CA CYS A 125 9.16 2.24 1.65
C CYS A 125 10.04 1.55 2.70
N HIS A 126 10.46 0.33 2.34
CA HIS A 126 11.48 -0.42 3.06
C HIS A 126 12.41 -1.14 2.09
N THR A 127 13.59 -1.51 2.56
CA THR A 127 14.60 -2.24 1.79
C THR A 127 15.26 -3.32 2.64
N SER A 128 15.67 -4.43 2.02
CA SER A 128 16.46 -5.48 2.70
C SER A 128 17.85 -5.00 3.13
N ARG A 129 18.28 -3.83 2.66
CA ARG A 129 19.63 -3.31 2.86
C ARG A 129 19.88 -2.72 4.25
N HIS A 130 18.85 -2.16 4.87
CA HIS A 130 18.94 -1.53 6.17
C HIS A 130 17.58 -1.59 6.88
N PRO A 131 17.53 -1.57 8.21
CA PRO A 131 16.27 -1.71 8.95
C PRO A 131 15.39 -0.47 8.92
N ARG A 132 15.86 0.66 8.32
CA ARG A 132 15.10 1.90 8.34
C ARG A 132 13.86 1.82 7.43
N VAL A 133 12.75 2.33 7.94
CA VAL A 133 11.48 2.39 7.22
C VAL A 133 11.08 3.84 6.99
N LEU A 134 10.72 4.16 5.77
CA LEU A 134 10.04 5.40 5.43
C LEU A 134 8.55 5.10 5.48
N SER A 135 7.83 5.72 6.42
CA SER A 135 6.37 5.59 6.54
C SER A 135 5.78 6.92 7.00
N PHE A 136 5.07 7.64 6.14
CA PHE A 136 4.47 8.91 6.52
C PHE A 136 3.32 9.30 5.59
N ARG A 137 2.55 10.30 5.99
CA ARG A 137 1.53 10.96 5.16
C ARG A 137 1.73 12.46 5.09
N VAL A 138 1.22 13.02 4.01
CA VAL A 138 1.18 14.47 3.77
C VAL A 138 -0.15 14.92 3.15
N SER A 139 -0.53 16.17 3.38
CA SER A 139 -1.76 16.76 2.84
C SER A 139 -1.52 18.08 2.09
N HIS A 140 -0.26 18.43 1.81
CA HIS A 140 0.06 19.62 1.02
C HIS A 140 -0.21 19.39 -0.47
N GLU A 141 -0.54 20.48 -1.17
CA GLU A 141 -1.01 20.47 -2.56
C GLU A 141 0.00 19.82 -3.54
N PRO A 142 1.32 20.08 -3.47
CA PRO A 142 2.26 19.43 -4.39
C PRO A 142 2.32 17.90 -4.29
N ALA A 143 2.04 17.30 -3.12
CA ALA A 143 1.98 15.84 -3.02
C ALA A 143 0.68 15.28 -3.63
N LYS A 144 -0.41 16.03 -3.53
CA LYS A 144 -1.69 15.67 -4.15
C LYS A 144 -1.59 15.79 -5.68
N ALA A 145 -1.02 16.88 -6.19
CA ALA A 145 -0.73 17.05 -7.60
C ALA A 145 0.17 15.94 -8.13
N LEU A 146 1.16 15.49 -7.35
CA LEU A 146 2.02 14.37 -7.73
C LEU A 146 1.25 13.06 -8.02
N VAL A 147 0.26 12.70 -7.21
CA VAL A 147 -0.54 11.48 -7.45
C VAL A 147 -1.62 11.65 -8.50
N VAL A 148 -2.05 12.89 -8.77
CA VAL A 148 -3.10 13.20 -9.74
C VAL A 148 -2.54 13.37 -11.14
N ASP A 149 -1.47 14.15 -11.29
CA ASP A 149 -0.94 14.62 -12.57
C ASP A 149 0.49 14.16 -12.85
N ASP A 150 1.07 13.34 -11.97
CA ASP A 150 2.48 12.91 -12.05
C ASP A 150 3.49 14.07 -11.99
N VAL A 151 3.05 15.24 -11.51
CA VAL A 151 3.85 16.46 -11.45
C VAL A 151 3.62 17.18 -10.13
N ALA A 152 4.70 17.51 -9.42
CA ALA A 152 4.68 18.31 -8.20
C ALA A 152 5.15 19.76 -8.46
N THR A 153 4.32 20.60 -9.10
CA THR A 153 4.64 22.03 -9.31
C THR A 153 4.69 22.79 -7.97
N GLY A 154 5.63 23.73 -7.81
CA GLY A 154 5.75 24.53 -6.58
C GLY A 154 6.28 23.75 -5.37
N ASN A 155 6.73 22.51 -5.57
CA ASN A 155 7.31 21.68 -4.53
C ASN A 155 8.59 22.30 -3.93
N ARG A 156 8.75 22.21 -2.61
CA ARG A 156 9.90 22.76 -1.88
C ARG A 156 10.17 21.96 -0.60
N PRO A 157 11.42 21.93 -0.10
CA PRO A 157 11.83 21.10 1.05
C PRO A 157 10.92 21.23 2.27
N GLY A 158 10.58 22.47 2.66
CA GLY A 158 9.81 22.73 3.87
C GLY A 158 8.41 22.15 3.90
N LEU A 159 7.83 21.77 2.74
CA LEU A 159 6.51 21.12 2.72
C LEU A 159 6.54 19.69 3.27
N TRP A 160 7.70 19.05 3.28
CA TRP A 160 7.87 17.65 3.70
C TRP A 160 8.42 17.49 5.11
N ARG A 161 8.76 18.60 5.77
CA ARG A 161 9.34 18.60 7.12
C ARG A 161 8.25 18.92 8.13
N ALA A 162 7.95 17.99 9.04
CA ALA A 162 6.96 18.26 10.08
C ALA A 162 7.31 19.46 10.97
N SER A 163 8.59 19.82 11.12
CA SER A 163 9.00 21.04 11.83
C SER A 163 8.49 22.32 11.16
N ASP A 164 8.36 22.30 9.84
CA ASP A 164 8.01 23.46 9.02
C ASP A 164 6.51 23.44 8.65
N SER A 165 5.87 22.26 8.70
CA SER A 165 4.47 22.04 8.33
C SER A 165 3.82 20.93 9.16
N PRO A 166 3.71 21.11 10.50
CA PRO A 166 3.30 20.05 11.43
C PRO A 166 1.87 19.55 11.23
N THR A 167 1.00 20.35 10.62
CA THR A 167 -0.38 19.96 10.29
C THR A 167 -0.51 19.27 8.94
N LEU A 168 0.52 19.35 8.09
CA LEU A 168 0.51 18.81 6.74
C LEU A 168 1.38 17.58 6.57
N VAL A 169 2.12 17.19 7.61
CA VAL A 169 3.04 16.04 7.60
C VAL A 169 2.84 15.26 8.89
N HIS A 170 2.61 13.96 8.76
CA HIS A 170 2.49 13.04 9.89
C HIS A 170 3.33 11.79 9.63
N TYR A 171 4.24 11.48 10.54
CA TYR A 171 5.06 10.27 10.52
C TYR A 171 4.38 9.19 11.35
N TYR A 172 4.31 7.97 10.82
CA TYR A 172 3.81 6.82 11.57
C TYR A 172 4.87 6.31 12.55
N ASP A 173 4.45 5.54 13.55
CA ASP A 173 5.34 5.04 14.62
C ASP A 173 6.49 4.18 14.07
N GLU A 174 6.27 3.44 12.98
CA GLU A 174 7.32 2.66 12.33
C GLU A 174 8.29 3.50 11.49
N HIS A 175 8.06 4.81 11.33
CA HIS A 175 8.97 5.68 10.59
C HIS A 175 10.30 5.82 11.34
N SER A 176 11.37 5.37 10.69
CA SER A 176 12.72 5.44 11.27
C SER A 176 13.78 5.93 10.27
N ALA A 177 13.36 6.28 9.05
CA ALA A 177 14.20 6.96 8.09
C ALA A 177 14.44 8.42 8.52
N SER A 178 15.55 9.02 8.08
CA SER A 178 15.78 10.46 8.30
C SER A 178 14.99 11.33 7.32
N LEU A 179 14.45 10.76 6.25
CA LEU A 179 13.73 11.46 5.20
C LEU A 179 12.23 11.16 5.26
N PRO A 180 11.38 12.12 4.86
CA PRO A 180 11.75 13.42 4.31
C PRO A 180 12.08 14.50 5.34
N HIS A 181 12.09 14.21 6.65
CA HIS A 181 12.34 15.23 7.69
C HIS A 181 13.66 16.01 7.48
N ALA A 182 14.73 15.32 7.08
CA ALA A 182 16.04 15.93 6.83
C ALA A 182 16.20 16.52 5.41
N THR A 183 15.11 16.68 4.65
CA THR A 183 15.17 17.15 3.27
C THR A 183 15.65 18.60 3.20
N THR A 184 16.70 18.86 2.42
CA THR A 184 17.20 20.19 2.05
C THR A 184 16.90 20.55 0.61
N HIS A 185 16.55 19.56 -0.22
CA HIS A 185 16.10 19.74 -1.61
C HIS A 185 14.88 18.87 -1.87
N ALA A 186 13.79 19.48 -2.33
CA ALA A 186 12.62 18.76 -2.81
C ALA A 186 12.64 18.78 -4.33
N PRO A 187 12.09 17.74 -4.97
CA PRO A 187 12.11 17.64 -6.41
C PRO A 187 11.20 18.68 -7.07
N GLY A 188 11.79 19.58 -7.86
CA GLY A 188 11.03 20.44 -8.77
C GLY A 188 10.64 19.62 -9.98
N GLY A 189 9.33 19.43 -10.22
CA GLY A 189 8.86 18.57 -11.32
C GLY A 189 9.05 17.07 -11.05
N ALA A 190 9.04 16.65 -9.79
CA ALA A 190 9.01 15.23 -9.43
C ALA A 190 7.88 14.50 -10.15
N SER A 191 8.17 13.28 -10.61
CA SER A 191 7.18 12.36 -11.13
C SER A 191 7.23 11.04 -10.36
N LEU A 192 6.08 10.38 -10.22
CA LEU A 192 6.04 9.00 -9.76
C LEU A 192 6.59 8.08 -10.87
N VAL A 193 6.40 8.49 -12.13
CA VAL A 193 7.03 7.89 -13.31
C VAL A 193 8.54 8.14 -13.31
N GLY A 194 9.27 7.11 -12.90
CA GLY A 194 10.73 7.06 -12.85
C GLY A 194 11.25 6.59 -11.49
N GLY A 195 10.40 6.54 -10.45
CA GLY A 195 10.81 6.22 -9.09
C GLY A 195 11.63 7.34 -8.44
N ASP A 196 11.64 8.52 -9.05
CA ASP A 196 12.55 9.60 -8.71
C ASP A 196 12.32 10.13 -7.29
N ILE A 197 11.08 10.11 -6.78
CA ILE A 197 10.78 10.54 -5.41
C ILE A 197 11.45 9.66 -4.33
N PHE A 198 11.69 8.38 -4.62
CA PHE A 198 12.34 7.44 -3.70
C PHE A 198 13.85 7.28 -3.97
N ARG A 199 14.39 7.95 -5.00
CA ARG A 199 15.79 7.86 -5.41
C ARG A 199 16.63 9.04 -4.92
N GLN A 200 17.82 8.73 -4.41
CA GLN A 200 18.90 9.69 -4.28
C GLN A 200 19.72 9.59 -5.56
N HIS A 201 19.97 10.70 -6.25
CA HIS A 201 21.15 10.73 -7.11
C HIS A 201 22.29 11.33 -6.28
N HIS A 202 23.46 10.71 -6.25
CA HIS A 202 24.61 11.33 -5.60
C HIS A 202 24.93 12.67 -6.26
N ALA A 203 25.26 13.68 -5.46
CA ALA A 203 25.67 15.01 -5.94
C ALA A 203 26.99 14.99 -6.76
N LEU A 204 27.66 13.83 -6.83
CA LEU A 204 28.95 13.65 -7.48
C LEU A 204 28.86 13.06 -8.90
N ASP A 205 27.68 12.63 -9.37
CA ASP A 205 27.53 12.25 -10.78
C ASP A 205 27.17 13.49 -11.63
N PRO A 206 28.07 13.97 -12.52
CA PRO A 206 27.83 15.14 -13.36
C PRO A 206 26.65 14.96 -14.32
N ARG A 207 26.23 13.72 -14.60
CA ARG A 207 25.11 13.40 -15.52
C ARG A 207 23.73 13.53 -14.87
N PHE A 208 23.65 13.57 -13.54
CA PHE A 208 22.39 13.57 -12.78
C PHE A 208 22.28 14.78 -11.83
N ARG A 209 22.82 15.92 -12.25
CA ARG A 209 22.72 17.22 -11.56
C ARG A 209 21.30 17.83 -11.55
N ALA A 210 20.36 17.26 -12.30
CA ALA A 210 18.94 17.60 -12.22
C ALA A 210 18.27 16.70 -11.17
N GLY A 211 18.03 17.26 -9.98
CA GLY A 211 17.55 16.51 -8.82
C GLY A 211 16.04 16.27 -8.82
N ASN A 212 15.64 15.03 -9.06
CA ASN A 212 14.23 14.63 -9.12
C ASN A 212 13.72 13.88 -7.87
N GLY A 213 14.51 13.80 -6.79
CA GLY A 213 14.12 13.13 -5.53
C GLY A 213 14.44 13.94 -4.26
N TRP A 214 13.94 13.48 -3.10
CA TRP A 214 14.30 14.07 -1.80
C TRP A 214 15.80 13.96 -1.54
N ARG A 215 16.43 15.01 -1.01
CA ARG A 215 17.85 14.96 -0.60
C ARG A 215 18.06 15.62 0.73
N GLY A 216 18.83 14.98 1.61
CA GLY A 216 19.46 15.62 2.77
C GLY A 216 20.85 16.15 2.44
N GLN A 217 21.51 16.83 3.38
CA GLN A 217 22.96 17.00 3.27
C GLN A 217 23.65 15.63 3.22
N PRO A 218 24.75 15.46 2.48
CA PRO A 218 25.50 14.21 2.45
C PRO A 218 25.90 13.85 3.89
N SER A 219 25.27 12.81 4.43
CA SER A 219 25.58 12.25 5.73
C SER A 219 25.73 10.74 5.56
N PRO A 220 26.65 10.08 6.29
CA PRO A 220 26.66 8.62 6.37
C PRO A 220 25.34 8.03 6.92
N THR A 221 24.41 8.87 7.38
CA THR A 221 23.07 8.49 7.84
C THR A 221 21.93 8.88 6.89
N SER A 222 22.20 9.61 5.80
CA SER A 222 21.16 10.07 4.86
C SER A 222 20.79 8.96 3.88
N SER A 223 20.07 7.94 4.34
CA SER A 223 19.66 6.84 3.46
C SER A 223 18.27 7.03 2.90
N LEU A 224 18.19 7.11 1.58
CA LEU A 224 16.97 6.83 0.84
C LEU A 224 16.79 5.32 0.67
N CYS A 225 15.55 4.93 0.42
CA CYS A 225 15.18 3.53 0.30
C CYS A 225 15.93 2.75 -0.78
N ASP A 226 16.21 3.42 -1.92
CA ASP A 226 16.98 2.86 -3.02
C ASP A 226 18.47 3.28 -2.98
N GLU A 227 18.96 3.82 -1.84
CA GLU A 227 20.37 4.17 -1.70
C GLU A 227 21.22 2.90 -1.82
N GLY A 228 22.03 2.86 -2.87
CA GLY A 228 23.04 1.85 -3.04
C GLY A 228 24.15 2.05 -2.02
N ALA A 229 24.16 1.34 -0.88
CA ALA A 229 25.38 1.29 -0.07
C ALA A 229 26.61 0.79 -0.89
N PRO A 230 27.82 1.04 -0.41
CA PRO A 230 29.04 0.61 -1.08
C PRO A 230 29.05 -0.92 -1.23
N GLY A 231 29.28 -1.44 -2.43
CA GLY A 231 29.36 -2.89 -2.70
C GLY A 231 28.09 -3.54 -3.25
N GLY A 232 27.23 -2.79 -3.95
CA GLY A 232 25.99 -3.22 -4.61
C GLY A 232 25.94 -4.69 -5.02
N GLY A 233 25.36 -5.51 -4.14
CA GLY A 233 25.13 -6.93 -4.37
C GLY A 233 23.81 -7.17 -5.09
N ALA A 234 23.77 -8.23 -5.89
CA ALA A 234 22.64 -8.66 -6.71
C ALA A 234 21.44 -9.21 -5.91
N GLU A 235 21.18 -8.76 -4.68
CA GLU A 235 20.10 -9.28 -3.81
C GLU A 235 19.22 -8.19 -3.18
N GLU A 236 19.42 -6.92 -3.56
CA GLU A 236 18.63 -5.81 -3.03
C GLU A 236 17.15 -5.94 -3.42
N ARG A 237 16.29 -5.86 -2.39
CA ARG A 237 14.84 -5.82 -2.55
C ARG A 237 14.31 -4.61 -1.81
N SER A 238 13.69 -3.70 -2.52
CA SER A 238 12.95 -2.59 -1.92
C SER A 238 11.49 -2.66 -2.35
N LEU A 239 10.59 -2.24 -1.46
CA LEU A 239 9.18 -2.03 -1.73
C LEU A 239 8.90 -0.53 -1.64
N HIS A 240 8.22 0.00 -2.64
CA HIS A 240 7.77 1.38 -2.70
C HIS A 240 6.26 1.40 -2.89
N GLN A 241 5.57 2.11 -2.01
CA GLN A 241 4.12 2.26 -2.05
C GLN A 241 3.76 3.74 -1.92
N VAL A 242 2.82 4.17 -2.77
CA VAL A 242 2.16 5.47 -2.63
C VAL A 242 0.66 5.22 -2.60
N TRP A 243 0.00 5.77 -1.58
CA TRP A 243 -1.44 5.67 -1.41
C TRP A 243 -2.07 7.06 -1.38
N ALA A 244 -3.23 7.22 -2.00
CA ALA A 244 -4.02 8.44 -1.98
C ALA A 244 -5.29 8.23 -1.15
N ARG A 245 -5.56 9.12 -0.20
CA ARG A 245 -6.85 9.18 0.49
C ARG A 245 -7.83 9.96 -0.35
N LEU A 246 -8.90 9.30 -0.75
CA LEU A 246 -9.91 9.90 -1.62
C LEU A 246 -11.00 10.57 -0.78
N SER A 247 -11.34 11.81 -1.13
CA SER A 247 -12.49 12.53 -0.57
C SER A 247 -13.78 12.00 -1.20
N ARG A 248 -14.87 11.94 -0.43
CA ARG A 248 -16.22 11.58 -0.93
C ARG A 248 -16.23 10.29 -1.76
N ALA A 249 -15.38 9.34 -1.37
CA ALA A 249 -15.26 8.04 -1.99
C ALA A 249 -15.97 6.99 -1.16
N SER A 250 -16.48 5.97 -1.85
CA SER A 250 -17.02 4.76 -1.28
C SER A 250 -16.39 3.56 -1.98
N ALA A 251 -16.27 2.46 -1.25
CA ALA A 251 -15.78 1.20 -1.79
C ALA A 251 -16.78 0.09 -1.51
N SER A 252 -17.06 -0.73 -2.51
CA SER A 252 -17.72 -2.01 -2.36
C SER A 252 -16.71 -3.12 -2.62
N TYR A 253 -16.42 -3.88 -1.59
CA TYR A 253 -15.46 -4.97 -1.68
C TYR A 253 -16.00 -6.09 -2.55
N GLN A 254 -15.23 -6.48 -3.56
CA GLN A 254 -15.55 -7.65 -4.36
C GLN A 254 -15.30 -8.87 -3.46
N LEU A 255 -16.37 -9.52 -2.99
CA LEU A 255 -16.23 -10.84 -2.38
C LEU A 255 -15.55 -11.76 -3.39
N PRO A 256 -14.56 -12.58 -2.99
CA PRO A 256 -14.08 -13.64 -3.86
C PRO A 256 -15.29 -14.46 -4.30
N PRO A 257 -15.36 -14.90 -5.58
CA PRO A 257 -16.44 -15.77 -6.01
C PRO A 257 -16.50 -16.95 -5.04
N ALA A 258 -17.68 -17.21 -4.48
CA ALA A 258 -17.87 -18.31 -3.54
C ALA A 258 -17.31 -19.58 -4.19
N ALA A 259 -16.39 -20.26 -3.49
CA ALA A 259 -15.88 -21.52 -3.98
C ALA A 259 -17.08 -22.42 -4.29
N PRO A 260 -17.13 -23.05 -5.48
CA PRO A 260 -18.20 -23.99 -5.78
C PRO A 260 -18.24 -25.04 -4.66
N PRO A 261 -19.44 -25.45 -4.19
CA PRO A 261 -19.55 -26.46 -3.15
C PRO A 261 -18.72 -27.66 -3.59
N SER A 262 -17.79 -28.08 -2.74
CA SER A 262 -16.93 -29.24 -3.03
C SER A 262 -17.85 -30.42 -3.31
N LEU A 263 -17.74 -31.00 -4.51
CA LEU A 263 -18.43 -32.25 -4.82
C LEU A 263 -18.00 -33.28 -3.76
N PRO A 264 -18.93 -34.07 -3.21
CA PRO A 264 -18.57 -35.13 -2.28
C PRO A 264 -17.54 -36.03 -2.96
N SER A 265 -16.44 -36.30 -2.26
CA SER A 265 -15.40 -37.18 -2.78
C SER A 265 -16.01 -38.52 -3.18
N PRO A 266 -15.66 -39.09 -4.34
CA PRO A 266 -16.14 -40.42 -4.70
C PRO A 266 -15.70 -41.42 -3.61
N PRO A 267 -16.53 -42.42 -3.29
CA PRO A 267 -16.16 -43.44 -2.33
C PRO A 267 -14.84 -44.08 -2.77
N SER A 268 -13.88 -44.16 -1.85
CA SER A 268 -12.57 -44.74 -2.12
C SER A 268 -12.73 -46.15 -2.69
N SER A 269 -12.17 -46.40 -3.87
CA SER A 269 -12.12 -47.74 -4.45
C SER A 269 -11.53 -48.72 -3.44
N PRO A 270 -12.06 -49.95 -3.33
CA PRO A 270 -11.50 -50.95 -2.45
C PRO A 270 -10.04 -51.20 -2.82
N ALA A 271 -9.18 -51.24 -1.80
CA ALA A 271 -7.77 -51.52 -1.97
C ALA A 271 -7.59 -52.84 -2.75
N PRO A 272 -6.66 -52.92 -3.70
CA PRO A 272 -6.36 -54.16 -4.39
C PRO A 272 -5.95 -55.22 -3.37
N PRO A 273 -6.36 -56.49 -3.54
CA PRO A 273 -5.99 -57.57 -2.64
C PRO A 273 -4.45 -57.66 -2.56
N MET A 274 -3.94 -57.81 -1.33
CA MET A 274 -2.50 -57.99 -1.13
C MET A 274 -2.01 -59.21 -1.93
N PRO A 275 -0.84 -59.13 -2.58
CA PRO A 275 -0.23 -60.29 -3.18
C PRO A 275 0.08 -61.34 -2.10
N PRO A 276 -0.05 -62.64 -2.41
CA PRO A 276 0.31 -63.70 -1.48
C PRO A 276 1.80 -63.61 -1.12
N PRO A 277 2.19 -64.01 0.10
CA PRO A 277 3.59 -64.04 0.50
C PRO A 277 4.40 -64.99 -0.41
N PRO A 278 5.67 -64.67 -0.67
CA PRO A 278 6.53 -65.55 -1.45
C PRO A 278 6.76 -66.90 -0.74
N PRO A 279 6.97 -68.00 -1.50
CA PRO A 279 7.20 -69.31 -0.93
C PRO A 279 8.57 -69.38 -0.19
N PRO A 280 8.69 -70.25 0.83
CA PRO A 280 9.81 -70.26 1.79
C PRO A 280 11.18 -70.71 1.23
N TRP A 281 11.28 -70.99 -0.07
CA TRP A 281 12.51 -71.49 -0.70
C TRP A 281 13.14 -70.49 -1.69
N ALA A 282 12.61 -69.27 -1.79
CA ALA A 282 13.25 -68.25 -2.62
C ALA A 282 14.62 -67.87 -2.04
N PRO A 283 15.73 -68.00 -2.79
CA PRO A 283 17.06 -67.67 -2.29
C PRO A 283 17.16 -66.16 -2.06
N THR A 284 17.45 -65.76 -0.82
CA THR A 284 17.82 -64.38 -0.50
C THR A 284 19.17 -64.08 -1.16
N GLY A 285 19.14 -63.36 -2.28
CA GLY A 285 20.34 -62.81 -2.91
C GLY A 285 21.06 -61.91 -1.90
N LYS A 286 22.30 -62.28 -1.56
CA LYS A 286 23.23 -61.45 -0.81
C LYS A 286 23.61 -60.23 -1.68
N ALA A 287 23.59 -59.05 -1.06
CA ALA A 287 24.35 -57.89 -1.54
C ALA A 287 25.85 -58.10 -1.27
#